data_AF-A0A368JNZ1-F1
#
_entry.id   AF-A0A368JNZ1-F1
#
_cell.length_a   1.000
_cell.length_b   1.000
_cell.length_c   1.000
_cell.angle_alpha   90.00
_cell.angle_beta   90.00
_cell.angle_gamma   90.00
#
_symmetry.space_group_name_H-M   'P 1'
#
loop_
_entity.id
_entity.type
_entity.pdbx_description
1 polymer ?
#
loop_
_entity_poly.entity_id
_entity_poly.type
_entity_poly.pdbx_seq_one_letter_code
_entity_poly.pdbx_strand_id
1 'polypeptide(L)'
;MKKRTSVALLCLCFITYVQAQTLSTWEVNEGAGIVNLPANEKTRNGNERLSSVYKHAQTPIKKDPKWKAVAAPNGQVSYSTTSILPNANYNKFTQIDFTYFRSYLHIPADFKVNKATVTIGIVDDQARMMLYNSLHPAGYYVEANDGKRGGENVTTDFTKQLAVGEINTFVIVQVDDNCCGNNLKGGITVNLNDKIMQPVNPTGSIWDEFKKSDVYIDLNNLRAYSINGGAYSDNEPYAVTLQNGVCVIKKLKDVSGNDEYLNIQKVQLGANAGKPMVAFKVVNSKPNTYLTLGGTTESNNRITAKQYTAVPDEAKFYEETPLFNDPAQKGFTSFRSAKFANSYLRHQGLFLEIDPKMDADLYKKDASWRMEKLK
;
A
#
# COMPACT_ATOMS: atom_id res chain seq x y z
N MET A 1 30.69 -31.92 -62.01
CA MET A 1 30.26 -31.82 -60.59
C MET A 1 29.91 -30.37 -60.27
N LYS A 2 28.62 -30.04 -60.08
CA LYS A 2 28.17 -28.74 -59.54
C LYS A 2 27.46 -29.03 -58.22
N LYS A 3 28.08 -28.66 -57.09
CA LYS A 3 27.44 -28.74 -55.77
C LYS A 3 26.52 -27.52 -55.61
N ARG A 4 25.23 -27.77 -55.41
CA ARG A 4 24.26 -26.75 -54.99
C ARG A 4 24.27 -26.68 -53.48
N THR A 5 24.58 -25.51 -52.94
CA THR A 5 24.49 -25.20 -51.51
C THR A 5 23.11 -24.64 -51.24
N SER A 6 22.25 -25.40 -50.56
CA SER A 6 20.96 -24.91 -50.07
C SER A 6 21.19 -24.21 -48.73
N VAL A 7 20.91 -22.91 -48.67
CA VAL A 7 20.88 -22.14 -47.42
C VAL A 7 19.48 -22.30 -46.81
N ALA A 8 19.38 -22.95 -45.66
CA ALA A 8 18.14 -23.03 -44.89
C ALA A 8 17.95 -21.71 -44.11
N LEU A 9 16.89 -20.98 -44.44
CA LEU A 9 16.49 -19.77 -43.73
C LEU A 9 15.74 -20.20 -42.45
N LEU A 10 16.40 -20.09 -41.30
CA LEU A 10 15.80 -20.37 -39.99
C LEU A 10 14.96 -19.15 -39.56
N CYS A 11 13.64 -19.24 -39.72
CA CYS A 11 12.71 -18.21 -39.28
C CYS A 11 12.49 -18.36 -37.76
N LEU A 12 13.18 -17.54 -36.94
CA LEU A 12 12.86 -17.44 -35.52
C LEU A 12 11.56 -16.64 -35.34
N CYS A 13 10.45 -17.34 -35.15
CA CYS A 13 9.22 -16.74 -34.65
C CYS A 13 9.40 -16.43 -33.15
N PHE A 14 9.75 -15.19 -32.81
CA PHE A 14 9.62 -14.70 -31.44
C PHE A 14 8.12 -14.56 -31.13
N ILE A 15 7.58 -15.48 -30.34
CA ILE A 15 6.24 -15.35 -29.76
C ILE A 15 6.32 -14.24 -28.71
N THR A 16 5.96 -13.01 -29.08
CA THR A 16 5.74 -11.95 -28.12
C THR A 16 4.43 -12.25 -27.38
N TYR A 17 4.54 -12.72 -26.14
CA TYR A 17 3.38 -12.81 -25.26
C TYR A 17 2.92 -11.38 -24.92
N VAL A 18 1.88 -10.92 -25.61
CA VAL A 18 1.12 -9.74 -25.16
C VAL A 18 0.48 -10.14 -23.83
N GLN A 19 0.96 -9.59 -22.72
CA GLN A 19 0.28 -9.80 -21.45
C GLN A 19 -1.08 -9.10 -21.52
N ALA A 20 -2.15 -9.78 -21.13
CA ALA A 20 -3.47 -9.16 -21.10
C ALA A 20 -3.62 -8.29 -19.85
N GLN A 21 -4.36 -7.19 -19.99
CA GLN A 21 -4.91 -6.46 -18.85
C GLN A 21 -5.74 -7.42 -17.99
N THR A 22 -5.61 -7.29 -16.67
CA THR A 22 -6.29 -8.22 -15.75
C THR A 22 -6.83 -7.45 -14.56
N LEU A 23 -8.12 -7.60 -14.29
CA LEU A 23 -8.77 -7.11 -13.08
C LEU A 23 -8.94 -8.27 -12.11
N SER A 24 -8.47 -8.13 -10.87
CA SER A 24 -8.64 -9.16 -9.86
C SER A 24 -10.09 -9.25 -9.41
N THR A 25 -10.49 -10.41 -8.88
CA THR A 25 -11.69 -10.56 -8.07
C THR A 25 -11.78 -9.44 -7.04
N TRP A 26 -12.98 -8.91 -6.85
CA TRP A 26 -13.25 -7.93 -5.83
C TRP A 26 -13.25 -8.58 -4.44
N GLU A 27 -12.76 -7.84 -3.46
CA GLU A 27 -12.79 -8.25 -2.05
C GLU A 27 -13.48 -7.17 -1.23
N VAL A 28 -14.16 -7.57 -0.16
CA VAL A 28 -14.81 -6.70 0.82
C VAL A 28 -14.19 -6.90 2.21
N ASN A 29 -14.08 -5.81 2.96
CA ASN A 29 -13.67 -5.80 4.36
C ASN A 29 -14.63 -4.87 5.13
N GLU A 30 -15.30 -5.43 6.14
CA GLU A 30 -16.33 -4.77 6.96
C GLU A 30 -15.72 -3.82 8.01
N GLY A 31 -14.43 -3.51 7.91
CA GLY A 31 -13.77 -2.48 8.70
C GLY A 31 -13.50 -2.88 10.14
N ALA A 32 -13.29 -1.84 10.96
CA ALA A 32 -13.01 -1.97 12.40
C ALA A 32 -14.29 -1.92 13.25
N GLY A 33 -15.44 -1.60 12.65
CA GLY A 33 -16.69 -1.32 13.34
C GLY A 33 -16.87 0.16 13.66
N ILE A 34 -17.79 0.44 14.60
CA ILE A 34 -18.30 1.79 14.87
C ILE A 34 -17.19 2.77 15.28
N VAL A 35 -17.12 3.90 14.58
CA VAL A 35 -16.30 5.07 14.89
C VAL A 35 -17.20 6.17 15.45
N ASN A 36 -16.86 6.68 16.65
CA ASN A 36 -17.56 7.82 17.24
C ASN A 36 -16.97 9.13 16.70
N LEU A 37 -17.82 10.00 16.18
CA LEU A 37 -17.43 11.32 15.67
C LEU A 37 -17.38 12.37 16.79
N PRO A 38 -16.39 13.27 16.78
CA PRO A 38 -16.34 14.37 17.72
C PRO A 38 -17.49 15.37 17.47
N ALA A 39 -17.84 16.15 18.50
CA ALA A 39 -19.06 16.97 18.49
C ALA A 39 -19.13 18.01 17.35
N ASN A 40 -17.97 18.51 16.89
CA ASN A 40 -17.82 19.45 15.79
C ASN A 40 -17.98 18.82 14.40
N GLU A 41 -17.97 17.49 14.31
CA GLU A 41 -18.05 16.71 13.06
C GLU A 41 -19.38 15.97 12.92
N LYS A 42 -20.31 16.21 13.85
CA LYS A 42 -21.67 15.68 13.77
C LYS A 42 -22.36 16.14 12.48
N THR A 43 -22.89 15.21 11.71
CA THR A 43 -23.46 15.46 10.39
C THR A 43 -24.94 15.84 10.52
N ARG A 44 -25.24 17.11 10.83
CA ARG A 44 -26.63 17.58 10.80
C ARG A 44 -27.06 17.71 9.32
N ASN A 45 -28.01 16.88 8.89
CA ASN A 45 -28.61 16.88 7.55
C ASN A 45 -27.66 16.51 6.39
N GLY A 46 -27.32 15.23 6.28
CA GLY A 46 -27.24 14.45 5.02
C GLY A 46 -26.28 14.81 3.89
N ASN A 47 -25.89 16.08 3.66
CA ASN A 47 -25.28 16.46 2.37
C ASN A 47 -24.00 17.31 2.44
N GLU A 48 -23.67 18.01 3.53
CA GLU A 48 -22.63 19.07 3.45
C GLU A 48 -21.38 18.88 4.33
N ARG A 49 -21.28 17.81 5.15
CA ARG A 49 -20.15 17.64 6.08
C ARG A 49 -19.38 16.33 5.99
N LEU A 50 -19.71 15.50 5.01
CA LEU A 50 -19.32 14.09 5.01
C LEU A 50 -17.98 13.82 4.32
N SER A 51 -17.47 14.70 3.46
CA SER A 51 -16.09 14.54 2.95
C SER A 51 -15.04 14.56 4.06
N SER A 52 -15.33 15.27 5.17
CA SER A 52 -14.48 15.33 6.35
C SER A 52 -14.41 14.01 7.12
N VAL A 53 -15.39 13.10 6.98
CA VAL A 53 -15.40 11.84 7.73
C VAL A 53 -14.37 10.84 7.20
N TYR A 54 -14.00 10.94 5.93
CA TYR A 54 -12.99 10.07 5.31
C TYR A 54 -11.60 10.19 5.95
N LYS A 55 -11.33 11.24 6.75
CA LYS A 55 -10.08 11.32 7.54
C LYS A 55 -10.00 10.26 8.65
N HIS A 56 -11.15 9.71 9.05
CA HIS A 56 -11.24 8.61 10.01
C HIS A 56 -11.19 7.24 9.33
N ALA A 57 -11.30 7.20 7.99
CA ALA A 57 -11.15 5.96 7.25
C ALA A 57 -9.69 5.50 7.27
N GLN A 58 -9.49 4.21 7.46
CA GLN A 58 -8.20 3.56 7.39
C GLN A 58 -8.35 2.36 6.47
N THR A 59 -7.94 2.52 5.21
CA THR A 59 -7.94 1.44 4.22
C THR A 59 -7.25 0.21 4.80
N PRO A 60 -7.95 -0.92 4.94
CA PRO A 60 -7.33 -2.12 5.45
C PRO A 60 -6.23 -2.56 4.50
N ILE A 61 -5.09 -2.81 5.10
CA ILE A 61 -3.94 -3.49 4.52
C ILE A 61 -4.26 -4.74 3.70
N LYS A 62 -3.39 -5.05 2.74
CA LYS A 62 -3.65 -6.11 1.77
C LYS A 62 -3.95 -7.47 2.38
N LYS A 63 -3.19 -7.83 3.41
CA LYS A 63 -3.25 -9.13 4.07
C LYS A 63 -4.23 -9.19 5.24
N ASP A 64 -5.12 -8.19 5.40
CA ASP A 64 -6.11 -8.24 6.48
C ASP A 64 -6.94 -9.53 6.36
N PRO A 65 -7.01 -10.36 7.41
CA PRO A 65 -7.77 -11.59 7.35
C PRO A 65 -9.28 -11.36 7.16
N LYS A 66 -9.77 -10.13 7.36
CA LYS A 66 -11.17 -9.76 7.13
C LYS A 66 -11.51 -9.55 5.65
N TRP A 67 -10.52 -9.51 4.74
CA TRP A 67 -10.80 -9.47 3.31
C TRP A 67 -11.46 -10.77 2.85
N LYS A 68 -12.66 -10.65 2.29
CA LYS A 68 -13.44 -11.76 1.75
C LYS A 68 -13.75 -11.47 0.28
N ALA A 69 -13.65 -12.47 -0.59
CA ALA A 69 -14.08 -12.30 -1.97
C ALA A 69 -15.56 -11.91 -2.03
N VAL A 70 -15.90 -10.94 -2.87
CA VAL A 70 -17.29 -10.55 -3.16
C VAL A 70 -17.61 -10.86 -4.61
N ALA A 71 -18.79 -11.45 -4.84
CA ALA A 71 -19.22 -11.81 -6.18
C ALA A 71 -19.44 -10.56 -7.04
N ALA A 72 -18.96 -10.62 -8.27
CA ALA A 72 -19.12 -9.57 -9.26
C ALA A 72 -19.66 -10.16 -10.58
N PRO A 73 -20.89 -10.72 -10.58
CA PRO A 73 -21.48 -11.26 -11.80
C PRO A 73 -21.51 -10.17 -12.89
N ASN A 74 -21.07 -10.52 -14.09
CA ASN A 74 -20.93 -9.58 -15.22
C ASN A 74 -19.99 -8.38 -14.97
N GLY A 75 -19.12 -8.46 -13.95
CA GLY A 75 -18.17 -7.42 -13.60
C GLY A 75 -18.73 -6.32 -12.70
N GLN A 76 -19.90 -6.56 -12.09
CA GLN A 76 -20.58 -5.61 -11.22
C GLN A 76 -20.69 -6.16 -9.80
N VAL A 77 -20.04 -5.50 -8.84
CA VAL A 77 -20.15 -5.86 -7.41
C VAL A 77 -21.44 -5.30 -6.83
N SER A 78 -22.36 -6.14 -6.37
CA SER A 78 -23.49 -5.67 -5.54
C SER A 78 -23.27 -6.06 -4.09
N TYR A 79 -23.65 -5.20 -3.15
CA TYR A 79 -23.47 -5.47 -1.72
C TYR A 79 -24.70 -5.01 -0.92
N SER A 80 -25.12 -5.83 0.03
CA SER A 80 -26.22 -5.52 0.93
C SER A 80 -25.99 -6.25 2.24
N THR A 81 -25.90 -5.48 3.32
CA THR A 81 -25.81 -6.01 4.68
C THR A 81 -26.61 -5.12 5.64
N THR A 82 -26.92 -5.66 6.81
CA THR A 82 -27.54 -4.90 7.89
C THR A 82 -26.49 -3.97 8.50
N SER A 83 -26.84 -2.70 8.67
CA SER A 83 -26.00 -1.74 9.41
C SER A 83 -25.75 -2.22 10.84
N ILE A 84 -24.52 -2.03 11.32
CA ILE A 84 -24.18 -2.28 12.74
C ILE A 84 -24.52 -1.08 13.64
N LEU A 85 -24.90 0.06 13.05
CA LEU A 85 -25.24 1.26 13.80
C LEU A 85 -26.58 1.08 14.53
N PRO A 86 -26.66 1.46 15.82
CA PRO A 86 -27.85 1.26 16.61
C PRO A 86 -29.04 2.07 16.06
N ASN A 87 -30.21 1.44 16.02
CA ASN A 87 -31.48 2.11 15.68
C ASN A 87 -31.98 2.97 16.85
N ALA A 88 -31.24 4.02 17.18
CA ALA A 88 -31.62 5.00 18.19
C ALA A 88 -31.62 6.40 17.57
N ASN A 89 -32.75 7.10 17.65
CA ASN A 89 -32.89 8.49 17.19
C ASN A 89 -31.90 9.47 17.85
N TYR A 90 -31.18 9.06 18.90
CA TYR A 90 -30.21 9.86 19.65
C TYR A 90 -28.76 9.80 19.12
N ASN A 91 -28.38 8.75 18.38
CA ASN A 91 -27.00 8.54 17.91
C ASN A 91 -26.82 8.74 16.40
N LYS A 92 -27.91 9.01 15.67
CA LYS A 92 -27.88 9.34 14.24
C LYS A 92 -26.85 10.45 14.01
N PHE A 93 -25.94 10.25 13.05
CA PHE A 93 -24.95 11.25 12.64
C PHE A 93 -23.83 11.55 13.65
N THR A 94 -23.69 10.73 14.69
CA THR A 94 -22.58 10.81 15.66
C THR A 94 -21.66 9.60 15.61
N GLN A 95 -22.07 8.57 14.89
CA GLN A 95 -21.39 7.31 14.72
C GLN A 95 -21.39 6.98 13.24
N ILE A 96 -20.27 6.44 12.77
CA ILE A 96 -20.13 5.94 11.41
C ILE A 96 -19.47 4.58 11.43
N ASP A 97 -19.68 3.79 10.39
CA ASP A 97 -18.91 2.59 10.11
C ASP A 97 -18.37 2.65 8.67
N PHE A 98 -17.26 1.97 8.43
CA PHE A 98 -16.62 1.94 7.10
C PHE A 98 -16.57 0.53 6.56
N THR A 99 -17.11 0.36 5.36
CA THR A 99 -16.92 -0.86 4.57
C THR A 99 -16.01 -0.55 3.38
N TYR A 100 -15.05 -1.43 3.15
CA TYR A 100 -14.04 -1.25 2.12
C TYR A 100 -14.21 -2.32 1.05
N PHE A 101 -14.22 -1.91 -0.21
CA PHE A 101 -14.09 -2.82 -1.35
C PHE A 101 -12.76 -2.58 -2.02
N ARG A 102 -12.12 -3.61 -2.55
CA ARG A 102 -10.92 -3.44 -3.36
C ARG A 102 -10.86 -4.38 -4.55
N SER A 103 -10.14 -3.94 -5.57
CA SER A 103 -9.69 -4.78 -6.67
C SER A 103 -8.40 -4.22 -7.26
N TYR A 104 -7.68 -5.05 -7.99
CA TYR A 104 -6.37 -4.77 -8.56
C TYR A 104 -6.42 -4.86 -10.07
N LEU A 105 -5.98 -3.82 -10.76
CA LEU A 105 -5.90 -3.74 -12.22
C LEU A 105 -4.44 -3.76 -12.66
N HIS A 106 -3.99 -4.88 -13.22
CA HIS A 106 -2.71 -4.95 -13.93
C HIS A 106 -2.87 -4.38 -15.34
N ILE A 107 -1.99 -3.44 -15.69
CA ILE A 107 -1.88 -2.87 -17.04
C ILE A 107 -0.46 -3.15 -17.56
N PRO A 108 -0.29 -3.92 -18.65
CA PRO A 108 1.00 -4.15 -19.28
C PRO A 108 1.69 -2.85 -19.72
N ALA A 109 3.03 -2.84 -19.77
CA ALA A 109 3.81 -1.64 -20.07
C ALA A 109 3.59 -1.10 -21.50
N ASP A 110 3.29 -1.99 -22.44
CA ASP A 110 3.00 -1.69 -23.85
C ASP A 110 1.51 -1.43 -24.11
N PHE A 111 0.65 -1.55 -23.09
CA PHE A 111 -0.78 -1.33 -23.24
C PHE A 111 -1.10 0.17 -23.28
N LYS A 112 -1.77 0.60 -24.36
CA LYS A 112 -2.26 1.98 -24.49
C LYS A 112 -3.61 2.14 -23.79
N VAL A 113 -3.64 2.93 -22.72
CA VAL A 113 -4.87 3.35 -22.05
C VAL A 113 -5.43 4.58 -22.78
N ASN A 114 -6.52 4.40 -23.52
CA ASN A 114 -7.26 5.49 -24.17
C ASN A 114 -8.35 6.04 -23.24
N LYS A 115 -8.95 5.16 -22.43
CA LYS A 115 -10.00 5.50 -21.48
C LYS A 115 -10.02 4.50 -20.35
N ALA A 116 -10.11 4.98 -19.12
CA ALA A 116 -10.31 4.12 -17.97
C ALA A 116 -11.24 4.80 -16.97
N THR A 117 -12.40 4.19 -16.74
CA THR A 117 -13.39 4.73 -15.81
C THR A 117 -13.78 3.69 -14.79
N VAL A 118 -14.11 4.15 -13.60
CA VAL A 118 -14.74 3.32 -12.58
C VAL A 118 -16.07 3.96 -12.22
N THR A 119 -17.11 3.14 -12.11
CA THR A 119 -18.46 3.59 -11.75
C THR A 119 -18.85 2.95 -10.44
N ILE A 120 -19.30 3.76 -9.48
CA ILE A 120 -20.06 3.31 -8.31
C ILE A 120 -21.54 3.53 -8.61
N GLY A 121 -22.36 2.51 -8.34
CA GLY A 121 -23.80 2.62 -8.35
C GLY A 121 -24.36 3.45 -7.18
N ILE A 122 -25.66 3.34 -6.97
CA ILE A 122 -26.39 4.00 -5.89
C ILE A 122 -25.97 3.39 -4.55
N VAL A 123 -25.51 4.25 -3.65
CA VAL A 123 -25.14 3.88 -2.27
C VAL A 123 -26.24 4.29 -1.30
N ASP A 124 -26.37 3.55 -0.19
CA ASP A 124 -27.35 3.87 0.85
C ASP A 124 -27.04 5.21 1.50
N ASP A 125 -25.79 5.41 1.91
CA ASP A 125 -25.32 6.64 2.53
C ASP A 125 -24.26 7.33 1.66
N GLN A 126 -22.99 6.87 1.67
CA GLN A 126 -21.93 7.45 0.84
C GLN A 126 -20.84 6.48 0.44
N ALA A 127 -20.16 6.75 -0.68
CA ALA A 127 -18.92 6.05 -1.02
C ALA A 127 -17.93 6.92 -1.79
N ARG A 128 -16.64 6.70 -1.53
CA ARG A 128 -15.53 7.35 -2.23
C ARG A 128 -14.68 6.33 -2.95
N MET A 129 -14.30 6.66 -4.18
CA MET A 129 -13.31 5.91 -4.96
C MET A 129 -11.90 6.44 -4.72
N MET A 130 -10.97 5.52 -4.47
CA MET A 130 -9.54 5.80 -4.37
C MET A 130 -8.76 4.92 -5.35
N LEU A 131 -7.75 5.50 -5.99
CA LEU A 131 -6.76 4.82 -6.83
C LEU A 131 -5.38 4.94 -6.19
N TYR A 132 -4.71 3.81 -6.00
CA TYR A 132 -3.31 3.75 -5.53
C TYR A 132 -2.42 3.08 -6.57
N ASN A 133 -1.27 3.69 -6.85
CA ASN A 133 -0.21 3.18 -7.73
C ASN A 133 1.08 3.99 -7.50
N SER A 134 2.11 3.79 -8.32
CA SER A 134 3.38 4.52 -8.21
C SER A 134 3.24 6.05 -8.42
N LEU A 135 2.27 6.49 -9.24
CA LEU A 135 1.97 7.91 -9.48
C LEU A 135 1.19 8.54 -8.32
N HIS A 136 0.38 7.74 -7.63
CA HIS A 136 -0.51 8.15 -6.56
C HIS A 136 -0.35 7.28 -5.30
N PRO A 137 0.82 7.29 -4.65
CA PRO A 137 1.10 6.42 -3.52
C PRO A 137 0.29 6.78 -2.25
N ALA A 138 -0.18 8.02 -2.15
CA ALA A 138 -1.07 8.49 -1.09
C ALA A 138 -2.57 8.24 -1.39
N GLY A 139 -2.88 7.71 -2.58
CA GLY A 139 -4.22 7.60 -3.09
C GLY A 139 -4.67 8.86 -3.85
N TYR A 140 -5.35 8.65 -4.98
CA TYR A 140 -6.00 9.69 -5.76
C TYR A 140 -7.51 9.49 -5.72
N TYR A 141 -8.27 10.58 -5.59
CA TYR A 141 -9.72 10.59 -5.60
C TYR A 141 -10.24 11.92 -6.16
N VAL A 142 -11.52 11.93 -6.56
CA VAL A 142 -12.23 13.13 -7.04
C VAL A 142 -13.46 13.31 -6.17
N GLU A 143 -13.42 14.27 -5.24
CA GLU A 143 -14.49 14.49 -4.24
C GLU A 143 -15.86 14.80 -4.88
N ALA A 144 -15.86 15.50 -6.03
CA ALA A 144 -17.08 15.76 -6.78
C ALA A 144 -17.79 14.48 -7.26
N ASN A 145 -17.06 13.35 -7.31
CA ASN A 145 -17.54 12.06 -7.77
C ASN A 145 -17.76 11.07 -6.61
N ASP A 146 -17.87 11.54 -5.37
CA ASP A 146 -18.32 10.70 -4.27
C ASP A 146 -19.80 10.32 -4.49
N GLY A 147 -20.11 9.03 -4.34
CA GLY A 147 -21.47 8.52 -4.37
C GLY A 147 -22.24 8.96 -3.12
N LYS A 148 -23.52 9.31 -3.29
CA LYS A 148 -24.36 9.88 -2.22
C LYS A 148 -25.73 9.21 -2.15
N ARG A 149 -26.31 9.20 -0.96
CA ARG A 149 -27.67 8.74 -0.67
C ARG A 149 -28.68 9.37 -1.60
N GLY A 150 -29.50 8.53 -2.23
CA GLY A 150 -30.54 8.97 -3.17
C GLY A 150 -30.00 9.61 -4.47
N GLY A 151 -28.69 9.52 -4.71
CA GLY A 151 -28.04 9.96 -5.93
C GLY A 151 -28.15 8.93 -7.07
N GLU A 152 -27.53 9.28 -8.19
CA GLU A 152 -27.38 8.41 -9.36
C GLU A 152 -26.04 7.67 -9.33
N ASN A 153 -25.82 6.81 -10.34
CA ASN A 153 -24.51 6.20 -10.55
C ASN A 153 -23.47 7.31 -10.80
N VAL A 154 -22.30 7.18 -10.18
CA VAL A 154 -21.22 8.15 -10.33
C VAL A 154 -20.02 7.49 -11.00
N THR A 155 -19.51 8.13 -12.05
CA THR A 155 -18.36 7.65 -12.84
C THR A 155 -17.18 8.59 -12.69
N THR A 156 -16.01 8.04 -12.34
CA THR A 156 -14.74 8.78 -12.37
C THR A 156 -13.85 8.29 -13.49
N ASP A 157 -13.25 9.24 -14.20
CA ASP A 157 -12.22 9.00 -15.19
C ASP A 157 -10.83 9.01 -14.53
N PHE A 158 -10.12 7.88 -14.63
CA PHE A 158 -8.75 7.70 -14.14
C PHE A 158 -7.74 7.52 -15.27
N THR A 159 -8.10 7.83 -16.52
CA THR A 159 -7.26 7.60 -17.71
C THR A 159 -5.85 8.17 -17.54
N LYS A 160 -5.72 9.35 -16.92
CA LYS A 160 -4.44 10.04 -16.73
C LYS A 160 -3.72 9.65 -15.44
N GLN A 161 -4.40 8.91 -14.56
CA GLN A 161 -3.91 8.57 -13.23
C GLN A 161 -3.43 7.12 -13.15
N LEU A 162 -3.80 6.27 -14.12
CA LEU A 162 -3.30 4.91 -14.18
C LEU A 162 -1.82 4.86 -14.57
N ALA A 163 -1.10 3.95 -13.93
CA ALA A 163 0.28 3.63 -14.26
C ALA A 163 0.33 2.34 -15.10
N VAL A 164 0.99 2.41 -16.25
CA VAL A 164 1.23 1.26 -17.13
C VAL A 164 2.47 0.50 -16.69
N GLY A 165 2.51 -0.81 -16.94
CA GLY A 165 3.59 -1.71 -16.52
C GLY A 165 3.52 -2.16 -15.06
N GLU A 166 2.44 -1.85 -14.35
CA GLU A 166 2.28 -2.21 -12.94
C GLU A 166 0.81 -2.52 -12.56
N ILE A 167 0.62 -2.85 -11.28
CA ILE A 167 -0.69 -3.10 -10.69
C ILE A 167 -1.20 -1.83 -10.01
N ASN A 168 -2.36 -1.40 -10.48
CA ASN A 168 -3.13 -0.29 -9.93
C ASN A 168 -4.15 -0.86 -8.92
N THR A 169 -4.29 -0.24 -7.76
CA THR A 169 -5.22 -0.68 -6.71
C THR A 169 -6.40 0.27 -6.62
N PHE A 170 -7.61 -0.23 -6.87
CA PHE A 170 -8.83 0.50 -6.60
C PHE A 170 -9.35 0.14 -5.21
N VAL A 171 -9.74 1.15 -4.45
CA VAL A 171 -10.43 0.99 -3.16
C VAL A 171 -11.69 1.84 -3.17
N ILE A 172 -12.81 1.25 -2.79
CA ILE A 172 -14.06 1.96 -2.53
C ILE A 172 -14.26 2.00 -1.04
N VAL A 173 -14.38 3.21 -0.48
CA VAL A 173 -14.64 3.43 0.94
C VAL A 173 -16.09 3.83 1.09
N GLN A 174 -16.92 2.87 1.48
CA GLN A 174 -18.33 3.09 1.79
C GLN A 174 -18.47 3.51 3.26
N VAL A 175 -19.26 4.54 3.49
CA VAL A 175 -19.60 5.06 4.81
C VAL A 175 -21.03 4.67 5.09
N ASP A 176 -21.25 4.09 6.25
CA ASP A 176 -22.56 3.87 6.86
C ASP A 176 -22.69 4.89 8.00
N ASP A 177 -23.67 5.79 7.93
CA ASP A 177 -23.86 6.87 8.91
C ASP A 177 -25.24 6.87 9.58
N ASN A 178 -26.05 5.86 9.26
CA ASN A 178 -27.40 5.71 9.75
C ASN A 178 -27.74 4.23 10.00
N CYS A 179 -28.71 3.97 10.86
CA CYS A 179 -29.14 2.60 11.08
C CYS A 179 -29.68 1.97 9.79
N CYS A 180 -29.82 0.65 9.87
CA CYS A 180 -30.80 -0.15 9.17
C CYS A 180 -30.38 -0.74 7.81
N GLY A 181 -29.31 -0.23 7.18
CA GLY A 181 -28.75 -0.86 5.98
C GLY A 181 -27.40 -0.28 5.58
N ASN A 182 -26.56 -1.12 4.99
CA ASN A 182 -25.31 -0.70 4.38
C ASN A 182 -25.24 -1.34 2.99
N ASN A 183 -25.71 -0.58 1.99
CA ASN A 183 -26.07 -1.12 0.69
C ASN A 183 -25.38 -0.39 -0.47
N LEU A 184 -25.02 -1.15 -1.50
CA LEU A 184 -24.48 -0.71 -2.78
C LEU A 184 -25.30 -1.36 -3.89
N LYS A 185 -26.18 -0.58 -4.51
CA LYS A 185 -27.08 -0.99 -5.60
C LYS A 185 -26.54 -0.47 -6.93
N GLY A 186 -26.63 -1.24 -8.01
CA GLY A 186 -26.02 -0.85 -9.30
C GLY A 186 -24.49 -0.95 -9.32
N GLY A 187 -23.89 -1.28 -8.18
CA GLY A 187 -22.59 -1.90 -8.03
C GLY A 187 -21.35 -1.16 -8.50
N ILE A 188 -20.19 -1.80 -8.38
CA ILE A 188 -18.91 -1.24 -8.83
C ILE A 188 -18.51 -1.89 -10.15
N THR A 189 -18.18 -1.07 -11.15
CA THR A 189 -17.68 -1.54 -12.45
C THR A 189 -16.41 -0.80 -12.86
N VAL A 190 -15.48 -1.52 -13.51
CA VAL A 190 -14.26 -0.95 -14.09
C VAL A 190 -14.34 -1.10 -15.61
N ASN A 191 -14.22 0.02 -16.32
CA ASN A 191 -14.17 0.06 -17.77
C ASN A 191 -12.77 0.45 -18.23
N LEU A 192 -12.19 -0.31 -19.15
CA LEU A 192 -10.91 -0.01 -19.79
C LEU A 192 -11.08 -0.07 -21.30
N ASN A 193 -10.78 1.03 -21.99
CA ASN A 193 -10.94 1.21 -23.43
C ASN A 193 -12.33 0.77 -23.93
N ASP A 194 -13.38 1.29 -23.28
CA ASP A 194 -14.80 1.03 -23.54
C ASP A 194 -15.26 -0.42 -23.32
N LYS A 195 -14.42 -1.25 -22.69
CA LYS A 195 -14.76 -2.62 -22.28
C LYS A 195 -14.92 -2.72 -20.76
N ILE A 196 -16.06 -3.25 -20.31
CA ILE A 196 -16.24 -3.63 -18.90
C ILE A 196 -15.29 -4.80 -18.60
N MET A 197 -14.39 -4.58 -17.66
CA MET A 197 -13.43 -5.57 -17.21
C MET A 197 -14.14 -6.63 -16.36
N GLN A 198 -13.90 -7.90 -16.70
CA GLN A 198 -14.41 -9.02 -15.91
C GLN A 198 -13.37 -9.39 -14.83
N PRO A 199 -13.74 -9.37 -13.55
CA PRO A 199 -12.87 -9.80 -12.45
C PRO A 199 -12.52 -11.28 -12.58
N VAL A 200 -11.25 -11.60 -12.38
CA VAL A 200 -10.74 -12.98 -12.38
C VAL A 200 -9.82 -13.20 -11.19
N ASN A 201 -9.60 -14.46 -10.79
CA ASN A 201 -8.53 -14.79 -9.86
C ASN A 201 -7.20 -14.78 -10.62
N PRO A 202 -6.33 -13.77 -10.40
CA PRO A 202 -5.19 -13.60 -11.28
C PRO A 202 -4.03 -14.53 -10.88
N THR A 203 -3.35 -15.04 -11.91
CA THR A 203 -2.19 -15.94 -11.83
C THR A 203 -0.99 -15.33 -12.57
N GLY A 204 0.23 -15.77 -12.23
CA GLY A 204 1.47 -15.34 -12.88
C GLY A 204 2.42 -14.58 -11.95
N SER A 205 3.67 -14.44 -12.39
CA SER A 205 4.78 -13.94 -11.56
C SER A 205 4.53 -12.55 -10.98
N ILE A 206 4.01 -11.61 -11.78
CA ILE A 206 3.70 -10.26 -11.31
C ILE A 206 2.65 -10.26 -10.18
N TRP A 207 1.67 -11.16 -10.26
CA TRP A 207 0.65 -11.32 -9.23
C TRP A 207 1.19 -11.99 -7.98
N ASP A 208 2.12 -12.93 -8.13
CA ASP A 208 2.80 -13.58 -7.01
C ASP A 208 3.74 -12.62 -6.28
N GLU A 209 4.49 -11.81 -7.03
CA GLU A 209 5.31 -10.71 -6.49
C GLU A 209 4.45 -9.65 -5.82
N PHE A 210 3.34 -9.26 -6.44
CA PHE A 210 2.40 -8.32 -5.84
C PHE A 210 1.77 -8.87 -4.56
N LYS A 211 1.36 -10.14 -4.52
CA LYS A 211 0.87 -10.79 -3.28
C LYS A 211 1.96 -10.83 -2.21
N LYS A 212 3.23 -10.91 -2.61
CA LYS A 212 4.38 -10.76 -1.70
C LYS A 212 4.56 -9.30 -1.27
N SER A 213 4.41 -8.30 -2.14
CA SER A 213 4.82 -6.90 -1.93
C SER A 213 4.20 -6.20 -0.72
N ASP A 214 2.99 -6.56 -0.29
CA ASP A 214 2.47 -6.20 1.05
C ASP A 214 3.00 -7.16 2.11
N VAL A 215 4.32 -7.34 2.15
CA VAL A 215 4.95 -7.78 3.38
C VAL A 215 4.76 -6.61 4.32
N TYR A 216 3.88 -6.79 5.30
CA TYR A 216 4.06 -6.10 6.56
C TYR A 216 5.48 -6.35 6.99
N ILE A 217 6.29 -5.32 6.80
CA ILE A 217 7.58 -5.24 7.42
C ILE A 217 7.29 -4.66 8.76
N ASP A 218 6.81 -5.57 9.60
CA ASP A 218 6.81 -5.31 10.99
C ASP A 218 8.28 -5.16 11.38
N LEU A 219 8.75 -3.91 11.50
CA LEU A 219 10.06 -3.65 12.06
C LEU A 219 10.13 -4.02 13.54
N ASN A 220 9.09 -4.68 14.07
CA ASN A 220 9.02 -5.34 15.37
C ASN A 220 9.40 -6.82 15.35
N ASN A 221 9.77 -7.33 14.16
CA ASN A 221 10.64 -8.48 14.01
C ASN A 221 11.77 -8.16 13.02
N LEU A 222 12.37 -6.98 13.23
CA LEU A 222 13.54 -6.55 12.50
C LEU A 222 14.75 -7.33 12.98
N ARG A 223 15.47 -7.93 12.04
CA ARG A 223 16.72 -8.62 12.32
C ARG A 223 17.83 -7.86 11.61
N ALA A 224 18.57 -7.09 12.39
CA ALA A 224 19.85 -6.56 11.97
C ALA A 224 20.91 -7.66 12.04
N TYR A 225 21.88 -7.66 11.13
CA TYR A 225 22.90 -8.71 11.10
C TYR A 225 23.81 -8.66 12.34
N SER A 226 24.09 -7.47 12.85
CA SER A 226 24.86 -7.22 14.06
C SER A 226 24.21 -6.08 14.82
N ILE A 227 24.25 -6.08 16.15
CA ILE A 227 24.03 -4.87 16.95
C ILE A 227 25.20 -4.76 17.93
N ASN A 228 25.84 -3.58 17.98
CA ASN A 228 27.03 -3.29 18.79
C ASN A 228 28.23 -4.23 18.51
N GLY A 229 28.41 -4.68 17.26
CA GLY A 229 29.54 -5.53 16.89
C GLY A 229 29.42 -7.00 17.32
N GLY A 230 28.35 -7.38 18.02
CA GLY A 230 27.99 -8.77 18.27
C GLY A 230 27.57 -9.46 16.98
N ALA A 231 28.04 -10.68 16.73
CA ALA A 231 27.56 -11.48 15.60
C ALA A 231 26.06 -11.79 15.76
N TYR A 232 25.45 -12.29 14.69
CA TYR A 232 24.08 -12.80 14.61
C TYR A 232 23.85 -14.03 15.51
N SER A 233 24.18 -13.99 16.80
CA SER A 233 24.02 -15.11 17.74
C SER A 233 22.68 -15.06 18.46
N ASP A 234 22.05 -13.89 18.58
CA ASP A 234 20.98 -13.72 19.55
C ASP A 234 19.61 -14.15 19.03
N ASN A 235 19.41 -14.25 17.71
CA ASN A 235 18.13 -14.63 17.10
C ASN A 235 16.91 -13.80 17.62
N GLU A 236 17.15 -12.70 18.33
CA GLU A 236 16.15 -11.86 18.98
C GLU A 236 15.63 -10.80 18.00
N PRO A 237 14.30 -10.65 17.88
CA PRO A 237 13.70 -9.56 17.11
C PRO A 237 13.93 -8.20 17.76
N TYR A 238 14.06 -7.18 16.92
CA TYR A 238 14.03 -5.77 17.31
C TYR A 238 12.74 -5.10 16.85
N ALA A 239 12.38 -4.03 17.55
CA ALA A 239 11.29 -3.10 17.31
C ALA A 239 11.82 -1.70 17.03
N VAL A 240 11.10 -0.93 16.22
CA VAL A 240 11.37 0.49 16.02
C VAL A 240 10.48 1.30 16.94
N THR A 241 11.09 2.14 17.76
CA THR A 241 10.40 3.07 18.65
C THR A 241 10.80 4.51 18.36
N LEU A 242 9.99 5.46 18.80
CA LEU A 242 10.33 6.87 18.82
C LEU A 242 10.90 7.25 20.19
N GLN A 243 12.07 7.88 20.17
CA GLN A 243 12.70 8.48 21.34
C GLN A 243 13.01 9.92 20.99
N ASN A 244 12.37 10.89 21.66
CA ASN A 244 12.55 12.33 21.38
C ASN A 244 12.39 12.69 19.89
N GLY A 245 11.43 12.05 19.20
CA GLY A 245 11.13 12.30 17.78
C GLY A 245 12.07 11.63 16.77
N VAL A 246 13.08 10.87 17.22
CA VAL A 246 13.96 10.07 16.34
C VAL A 246 13.67 8.59 16.50
N CYS A 247 13.83 7.84 15.41
CA CYS A 247 13.61 6.41 15.37
C CYS A 247 14.83 5.66 15.92
N VAL A 248 14.59 4.78 16.89
CA VAL A 248 15.58 3.88 17.48
C VAL A 248 15.10 2.45 17.39
N ILE A 249 16.04 1.51 17.38
CA ILE A 249 15.77 0.08 17.47
C ILE A 249 15.98 -0.40 18.91
N LYS A 250 15.00 -1.14 19.43
CA LYS A 250 15.02 -1.74 20.78
C LYS A 250 14.76 -3.23 20.64
N LYS A 251 15.36 -4.07 21.49
CA LYS A 251 15.00 -5.49 21.52
C LYS A 251 13.51 -5.59 21.83
N LEU A 252 12.79 -6.44 21.11
CA LEU A 252 11.33 -6.53 21.23
C LEU A 252 10.91 -6.82 22.69
N LYS A 253 11.65 -7.69 23.38
CA LYS A 253 11.41 -8.04 24.79
C LYS A 253 11.61 -6.88 25.76
N ASP A 254 12.39 -5.87 25.38
CA ASP A 254 12.71 -4.71 26.20
C ASP A 254 11.77 -3.52 25.92
N VAL A 255 10.87 -3.65 24.94
CA VAL A 255 9.80 -2.67 24.70
C VAL A 255 8.80 -2.71 25.86
N SER A 256 8.61 -1.55 26.49
CA SER A 256 7.69 -1.32 27.59
C SER A 256 6.46 -0.56 27.12
N GLY A 257 5.38 -0.57 27.90
CA GLY A 257 4.14 0.15 27.56
C GLY A 257 4.28 1.67 27.43
N ASN A 258 5.40 2.25 27.87
CA ASN A 258 5.69 3.68 27.77
C ASN A 258 6.52 4.03 26.52
N ASP A 259 7.05 3.05 25.79
CA ASP A 259 7.78 3.30 24.55
C ASP A 259 6.80 3.63 23.42
N GLU A 260 7.07 4.69 22.66
CA GLU A 260 6.28 5.04 21.48
C GLU A 260 6.63 4.09 20.32
N TYR A 261 6.00 2.94 20.33
CA TYR A 261 6.21 1.83 19.41
C TYR A 261 5.65 2.10 18.01
N LEU A 262 6.39 1.76 16.95
CA LEU A 262 5.96 1.99 15.56
C LEU A 262 5.57 0.68 14.85
N ASN A 263 4.31 0.60 14.41
CA ASN A 263 3.88 -0.41 13.46
C ASN A 263 4.20 0.08 12.05
N ILE A 264 5.01 -0.67 11.31
CA ILE A 264 5.54 -0.23 10.03
C ILE A 264 5.06 -1.16 8.91
N GLN A 265 4.78 -0.57 7.76
CA GLN A 265 4.43 -1.27 6.52
C GLN A 265 5.41 -0.82 5.44
N LYS A 266 6.11 -1.76 4.81
CA LYS A 266 6.83 -1.46 3.57
C LYS A 266 5.81 -1.31 2.45
N VAL A 267 5.79 -0.14 1.83
CA VAL A 267 4.92 0.21 0.72
C VAL A 267 5.75 0.20 -0.56
N GLN A 268 5.33 -0.57 -1.55
CA GLN A 268 5.94 -0.56 -2.88
C GLN A 268 5.51 0.71 -3.63
N LEU A 269 6.47 1.40 -4.23
CA LEU A 269 6.25 2.65 -4.98
C LEU A 269 6.52 2.49 -6.48
N GLY A 270 6.57 1.25 -6.97
CA GLY A 270 6.99 0.89 -8.32
C GLY A 270 8.50 0.60 -8.41
N ALA A 271 9.09 0.93 -9.56
CA ALA A 271 10.51 0.79 -9.83
C ALA A 271 11.04 2.01 -10.60
N ASN A 272 12.30 2.37 -10.38
CA ASN A 272 12.99 3.39 -11.18
C ASN A 272 14.33 2.82 -11.65
N ALA A 273 14.60 2.94 -12.96
CA ALA A 273 15.73 2.28 -13.63
C ALA A 273 15.83 0.77 -13.34
N GLY A 274 14.68 0.08 -13.27
CA GLY A 274 14.61 -1.35 -12.98
C GLY A 274 14.87 -1.75 -11.52
N LYS A 275 15.12 -0.79 -10.61
CA LYS A 275 15.30 -1.06 -9.17
C LYS A 275 13.97 -0.86 -8.43
N PRO A 276 13.49 -1.86 -7.67
CA PRO A 276 12.29 -1.71 -6.85
C PRO A 276 12.46 -0.57 -5.85
N MET A 277 11.46 0.30 -5.76
CA MET A 277 11.45 1.45 -4.86
C MET A 277 10.36 1.30 -3.83
N VAL A 278 10.67 1.64 -2.57
CA VAL A 278 9.78 1.47 -1.42
C VAL A 278 9.82 2.66 -0.48
N ALA A 279 8.81 2.75 0.39
CA ALA A 279 8.81 3.57 1.59
C ALA A 279 8.32 2.77 2.79
N PHE A 280 8.60 3.25 3.99
CA PHE A 280 8.16 2.62 5.24
C PHE A 280 7.08 3.48 5.90
N LYS A 281 5.82 3.08 5.75
CA LYS A 281 4.65 3.77 6.31
C LYS A 281 4.45 3.36 7.77
N VAL A 282 4.22 4.31 8.65
CA VAL A 282 3.85 4.06 10.05
C VAL A 282 2.33 3.96 10.13
N VAL A 283 1.82 2.77 10.42
CA VAL A 283 0.38 2.46 10.33
C VAL A 283 -0.40 2.71 11.62
N ASN A 284 0.28 2.75 12.77
CA ASN A 284 -0.32 3.13 14.06
C ASN A 284 -0.11 4.62 14.40
N SER A 285 0.05 5.47 13.37
CA SER A 285 0.23 6.92 13.49
C SER A 285 -0.81 7.65 12.64
N LYS A 286 -0.67 8.98 12.53
CA LYS A 286 -1.50 9.81 11.64
C LYS A 286 -1.44 9.26 10.21
N PRO A 287 -2.53 9.37 9.43
CA PRO A 287 -2.54 8.94 8.03
C PRO A 287 -1.36 9.53 7.26
N ASN A 288 -0.76 8.72 6.39
CA ASN A 288 0.38 9.11 5.55
C ASN A 288 1.63 9.55 6.35
N THR A 289 1.88 8.91 7.48
CA THR A 289 3.14 9.01 8.22
C THR A 289 4.16 8.01 7.67
N TYR A 290 5.38 8.45 7.41
CA TYR A 290 6.46 7.61 6.88
C TYR A 290 7.74 7.80 7.68
N LEU A 291 8.57 6.74 7.74
CA LEU A 291 9.96 6.88 8.12
C LEU A 291 10.68 7.75 7.09
N THR A 292 11.35 8.78 7.56
CA THR A 292 11.96 9.82 6.73
C THR A 292 13.20 10.37 7.43
N LEU A 293 14.14 10.91 6.66
CA LEU A 293 15.21 11.75 7.19
C LEU A 293 14.64 12.89 8.06
N GLY A 294 15.25 13.08 9.24
CA GLY A 294 14.89 14.12 10.19
C GLY A 294 15.21 15.53 9.69
N GLY A 295 16.29 15.67 8.91
CA GLY A 295 16.70 16.93 8.28
C GLY A 295 16.84 16.83 6.75
N THR A 296 17.21 17.97 6.15
CA THR A 296 17.41 18.08 4.69
C THR A 296 18.85 17.85 4.24
N THR A 297 19.79 17.73 5.19
CA THR A 297 21.23 17.58 4.98
C THR A 297 21.72 16.23 5.47
N GLU A 298 22.83 15.72 4.89
CA GLU A 298 23.47 14.48 5.35
C GLU A 298 23.96 14.55 6.81
N SER A 299 24.22 15.75 7.34
CA SER A 299 24.59 15.95 8.73
C SER A 299 23.47 15.71 9.75
N ASN A 300 22.21 15.63 9.29
CA ASN A 300 21.05 15.21 10.10
C ASN A 300 20.43 13.95 9.49
N ASN A 301 21.23 12.89 9.53
CA ASN A 301 20.98 11.56 8.98
C ASN A 301 19.98 10.71 9.78
N ARG A 302 19.55 11.16 10.97
CA ARG A 302 18.65 10.38 11.83
C ARG A 302 17.29 10.20 11.16
N ILE A 303 16.75 8.99 11.24
CA ILE A 303 15.39 8.70 10.79
C ILE A 303 14.38 9.20 11.83
N THR A 304 13.27 9.73 11.34
CA THR A 304 12.12 10.23 12.10
C THR A 304 10.84 9.70 11.45
N ALA A 305 9.70 9.86 12.13
CA ALA A 305 8.38 9.58 11.53
C ALA A 305 7.64 10.90 11.29
N LYS A 306 7.30 11.21 10.03
CA LYS A 306 6.56 12.45 9.70
C LYS A 306 5.43 12.20 8.71
N GLN A 307 4.40 13.03 8.82
CA GLN A 307 3.23 13.02 7.95
C GLN A 307 3.50 13.80 6.65
N TYR A 308 3.07 13.25 5.53
CA TYR A 308 3.16 13.91 4.22
C TYR A 308 1.87 13.74 3.41
N THR A 309 1.65 14.64 2.44
CA THR A 309 0.55 14.54 1.48
C THR A 309 0.85 13.55 0.34
N ALA A 310 2.13 13.35 0.03
CA ALA A 310 2.66 12.35 -0.89
C ALA A 310 4.01 11.86 -0.37
N VAL A 311 4.48 10.69 -0.82
CA VAL A 311 5.76 10.12 -0.33
C VAL A 311 6.93 11.00 -0.81
N PRO A 312 7.68 11.64 0.10
CA PRO A 312 8.80 12.51 -0.26
C PRO A 312 10.05 11.69 -0.59
N ASP A 313 11.03 12.27 -1.29
CA ASP A 313 12.27 11.56 -1.66
C ASP A 313 13.09 11.13 -0.44
N GLU A 314 12.99 11.86 0.67
CA GLU A 314 13.57 11.55 1.99
C GLU A 314 13.06 10.25 2.61
N ALA A 315 11.89 9.77 2.17
CA ALA A 315 11.25 8.54 2.64
C ALA A 315 11.35 7.39 1.64
N LYS A 316 11.97 7.62 0.46
CA LYS A 316 12.09 6.63 -0.60
C LYS A 316 13.42 5.90 -0.53
N PHE A 317 13.36 4.58 -0.71
CA PHE A 317 14.50 3.70 -0.72
C PHE A 317 14.45 2.76 -1.92
N TYR A 318 15.60 2.48 -2.51
CA TYR A 318 15.79 1.39 -3.46
C TYR A 318 16.11 0.12 -2.71
N GLU A 319 15.41 -0.97 -3.03
CA GLU A 319 15.79 -2.30 -2.58
C GLU A 319 16.99 -2.79 -3.38
N GLU A 320 18.04 -3.17 -2.67
CA GLU A 320 19.25 -3.72 -3.25
C GLU A 320 19.62 -5.04 -2.58
N THR A 321 20.43 -5.84 -3.27
CA THR A 321 21.09 -6.99 -2.67
C THR A 321 21.78 -6.56 -1.37
N PRO A 322 21.72 -7.38 -0.31
CA PRO A 322 22.26 -6.98 0.98
C PRO A 322 23.75 -6.68 0.86
N LEU A 323 24.19 -5.60 1.52
CA LEU A 323 25.60 -5.19 1.54
C LEU A 323 26.47 -6.22 2.27
N PHE A 324 25.91 -6.90 3.26
CA PHE A 324 26.52 -8.04 3.93
C PHE A 324 25.80 -9.32 3.53
N ASN A 325 26.54 -10.23 2.90
CA ASN A 325 26.00 -11.51 2.44
C ASN A 325 26.66 -12.66 3.19
N ASP A 326 25.94 -13.24 4.15
CA ASP A 326 26.31 -14.49 4.81
C ASP A 326 25.64 -15.67 4.09
N PRO A 327 26.39 -16.60 3.48
CA PRO A 327 25.81 -17.79 2.85
C PRO A 327 24.92 -18.63 3.78
N ALA A 328 25.17 -18.59 5.09
CA ALA A 328 24.37 -19.29 6.09
C ALA A 328 23.03 -18.59 6.40
N GLN A 329 22.88 -17.31 6.02
CA GLN A 329 21.70 -16.51 6.35
C GLN A 329 21.07 -15.86 5.13
N LYS A 330 19.91 -16.39 4.75
CA LYS A 330 19.14 -15.91 3.59
C LYS A 330 18.08 -14.90 3.99
N GLY A 331 17.64 -14.08 3.02
CA GLY A 331 16.49 -13.19 3.16
C GLY A 331 16.80 -11.78 3.66
N PHE A 332 18.08 -11.37 3.63
CA PHE A 332 18.49 -10.00 3.91
C PHE A 332 18.35 -9.09 2.69
N THR A 333 18.17 -7.79 2.93
CA THR A 333 18.06 -6.73 1.92
C THR A 333 18.70 -5.45 2.47
N SER A 334 19.27 -4.64 1.58
CA SER A 334 19.75 -3.30 1.94
C SER A 334 18.88 -2.25 1.25
N PHE A 335 18.70 -1.11 1.93
CA PHE A 335 17.84 -0.03 1.48
C PHE A 335 18.67 1.21 1.18
N ARG A 336 18.95 1.45 -0.10
CA ARG A 336 19.70 2.64 -0.52
C ARG A 336 18.75 3.83 -0.60
N SER A 337 19.14 4.97 -0.03
CA SER A 337 18.37 6.21 -0.12
C SER A 337 18.15 6.62 -1.58
N ALA A 338 16.93 7.10 -1.89
CA ALA A 338 16.66 7.74 -3.17
C ALA A 338 17.17 9.18 -3.22
N LYS A 339 17.21 9.87 -2.08
CA LYS A 339 17.66 11.25 -1.96
C LYS A 339 19.18 11.39 -1.99
N PHE A 340 19.89 10.56 -1.22
CA PHE A 340 21.35 10.61 -1.12
C PHE A 340 21.98 9.43 -1.84
N ALA A 341 22.72 9.74 -2.91
CA ALA A 341 23.39 8.74 -3.72
C ALA A 341 24.40 7.96 -2.87
N ASN A 342 24.43 6.63 -3.04
CA ASN A 342 25.33 5.74 -2.32
C ASN A 342 25.22 5.79 -0.78
N SER A 343 24.07 6.22 -0.24
CA SER A 343 23.80 6.19 1.20
C SER A 343 22.72 5.17 1.55
N TYR A 344 22.81 4.51 2.70
CA TYR A 344 21.94 3.38 3.06
C TYR A 344 21.31 3.55 4.43
N LEU A 345 20.07 3.08 4.57
CA LEU A 345 19.42 2.89 5.87
C LEU A 345 20.22 1.86 6.68
N ARG A 346 20.68 2.27 7.86
CA ARG A 346 21.42 1.43 8.80
C ARG A 346 21.05 1.79 10.24
N HIS A 347 21.57 1.03 11.21
CA HIS A 347 21.58 1.49 12.60
C HIS A 347 22.97 1.86 13.10
N GLN A 348 23.05 2.80 14.05
CA GLN A 348 24.26 3.09 14.83
C GLN A 348 23.90 3.44 16.26
N GLY A 349 24.51 2.74 17.23
CA GLY A 349 24.20 2.98 18.63
C GLY A 349 22.70 2.93 18.92
N LEU A 350 22.00 1.99 18.27
CA LEU A 350 20.55 1.80 18.28
C LEU A 350 19.70 2.84 17.55
N PHE A 351 20.25 3.91 17.00
CA PHE A 351 19.47 4.84 16.18
C PHE A 351 19.40 4.37 14.74
N LEU A 352 18.27 4.61 14.08
CA LEU A 352 18.16 4.46 12.63
C LEU A 352 18.70 5.70 11.91
N GLU A 353 19.50 5.48 10.88
CA GLU A 353 20.21 6.53 10.14
C GLU A 353 20.32 6.23 8.65
N ILE A 354 20.59 7.26 7.85
CA ILE A 354 21.05 7.12 6.46
C ILE A 354 22.48 7.64 6.34
N ASP A 355 23.43 6.75 6.06
CA ASP A 355 24.84 7.14 5.92
C ASP A 355 25.44 6.77 4.58
N PRO A 356 26.48 7.49 4.12
CA PRO A 356 27.28 7.08 2.98
C PRO A 356 27.86 5.68 3.18
N LYS A 357 27.84 4.89 2.10
CA LYS A 357 28.40 3.54 2.09
C LYS A 357 29.86 3.55 2.50
N MET A 358 30.18 2.75 3.51
CA MET A 358 31.55 2.46 3.92
C MET A 358 31.91 1.01 3.61
N ASP A 359 33.18 0.78 3.24
CA ASP A 359 33.71 -0.57 3.01
C ASP A 359 34.22 -1.20 4.33
N ALA A 360 33.36 -1.21 5.33
CA ALA A 360 33.61 -1.84 6.63
C ALA A 360 32.56 -2.93 6.87
N ASP A 361 32.98 -4.10 7.35
CA ASP A 361 32.06 -5.21 7.61
C ASP A 361 30.97 -4.83 8.60
N LEU A 362 31.31 -4.10 9.66
CA LEU A 362 30.32 -3.60 10.62
C LEU A 362 29.26 -2.74 9.93
N TYR A 363 29.66 -1.80 9.07
CA TYR A 363 28.72 -0.98 8.32
C TYR A 363 27.81 -1.83 7.42
N LYS A 364 28.38 -2.78 6.66
CA LYS A 364 27.61 -3.65 5.77
C LYS A 364 26.57 -4.45 6.55
N LYS A 365 26.94 -4.93 7.75
CA LYS A 365 26.06 -5.67 8.67
C LYS A 365 24.93 -4.78 9.20
N ASP A 366 25.26 -3.58 9.64
CA ASP A 366 24.31 -2.60 10.19
C ASP A 366 23.31 -2.10 9.12
N ALA A 367 23.71 -2.13 7.85
CA ALA A 367 22.91 -1.70 6.70
C ALA A 367 22.19 -2.85 5.97
N SER A 368 22.23 -4.07 6.53
CA SER A 368 21.58 -5.26 5.98
C SER A 368 20.49 -5.75 6.92
N TRP A 369 19.27 -5.81 6.40
CA TRP A 369 18.07 -6.06 7.18
C TRP A 369 17.36 -7.32 6.73
N ARG A 370 17.00 -8.19 7.66
CA ARG A 370 15.99 -9.22 7.43
C ARG A 370 14.70 -8.78 8.11
N MET A 371 13.64 -8.76 7.31
CA MET A 371 12.34 -8.29 7.73
C MET A 371 11.38 -9.46 7.75
N GLU A 372 10.82 -9.74 8.90
CA GLU A 372 9.88 -10.83 9.10
C GLU A 372 8.46 -10.31 9.27
N LYS A 373 7.49 -11.15 8.91
CA LYS A 373 6.08 -10.87 9.19
C LYS A 373 5.81 -11.16 10.67
N LEU A 374 4.90 -10.40 11.29
CA LEU A 374 4.20 -10.84 12.48
C LEU A 374 3.50 -12.18 12.18
N LYS A 375 3.65 -13.14 13.10
CA LYS A 375 2.88 -14.39 13.08
C LYS A 375 1.49 -14.17 13.63
#